data_AF-A0A0E3SIF6-F1
#
_entry.id   AF-A0A0E3SIF6-F1
#
_cell.length_a   1.000
_cell.length_b   1.000
_cell.length_c   1.000
_cell.angle_alpha   90.00
_cell.angle_beta   90.00
_cell.angle_gamma   90.00
#
_symmetry.space_group_name_H-M   'P 1'
#
loop_
_entity.id
_entity.type
_entity.pdbx_description
1 polymer ?
#
loop_
_entity_poly.entity_id
_entity_poly.type
_entity_poly.pdbx_seq_one_letter_code
_entity_poly.pdbx_strand_id
1 'polypeptide(L)'
;MMKLTVKKILAVLLVVLFVASVTAASVNAVPIAQASIKSFTVNFSSEGSQGSKYLWDFGDGTTSTEPNPIHTYNKCGDYTVHLEVTDSGEVTDNNEVDISC
;
A
#
# COMPACT_ATOMS: atom_id res chain seq x y z
N MET A 1 -6.34 -61.09 -48.23
CA MET A 1 -6.51 -59.63 -48.12
C MET A 1 -6.52 -59.14 -46.65
N MET A 2 -5.55 -59.53 -45.80
CA MET A 2 -5.52 -59.18 -44.37
C MET A 2 -4.15 -58.70 -43.86
N LYS A 3 -3.31 -58.13 -44.74
CA LYS A 3 -1.99 -57.56 -44.36
C LYS A 3 -1.99 -56.03 -44.31
N LEU A 4 -2.95 -55.37 -44.99
CA LEU A 4 -3.09 -53.91 -44.99
C LEU A 4 -3.72 -53.37 -43.71
N THR A 5 -4.53 -54.17 -43.01
CA THR A 5 -5.29 -53.72 -41.83
C THR A 5 -4.41 -53.65 -40.60
N VAL A 6 -3.59 -54.67 -40.31
CA VAL A 6 -2.74 -54.71 -39.11
C VAL A 6 -1.59 -53.69 -39.16
N LYS A 7 -0.91 -53.54 -40.31
CA LYS A 7 0.20 -52.56 -40.46
C LYS A 7 -0.30 -51.11 -40.39
N LYS A 8 -1.51 -50.84 -40.90
CA LYS A 8 -2.17 -49.54 -40.75
C LYS A 8 -2.64 -49.30 -39.32
N ILE A 9 -3.23 -50.30 -38.66
CA ILE A 9 -3.65 -50.21 -37.24
C ILE A 9 -2.43 -49.99 -36.33
N LEU A 10 -1.31 -50.69 -36.55
CA LEU A 10 -0.10 -50.54 -35.75
C LEU A 10 0.58 -49.17 -35.96
N ALA A 11 0.62 -48.68 -37.20
CA ALA A 11 1.16 -47.35 -37.51
C ALA A 11 0.29 -46.23 -36.91
N VAL A 12 -1.04 -46.36 -36.96
CA VAL A 12 -1.97 -45.42 -36.33
C VAL A 12 -1.83 -45.46 -34.81
N LEU A 13 -1.70 -46.64 -34.19
CA LEU A 13 -1.54 -46.77 -32.75
C LEU A 13 -0.20 -46.20 -32.25
N LEU A 14 0.90 -46.40 -32.98
CA LEU A 14 2.23 -45.84 -32.66
C LEU A 14 2.25 -44.31 -32.77
N VAL A 15 1.59 -43.75 -33.79
CA VAL A 15 1.45 -42.30 -33.94
C VAL A 15 0.60 -41.74 -32.79
N VAL A 16 -0.52 -42.38 -32.45
CA VAL A 16 -1.40 -41.98 -31.34
C VAL A 16 -0.69 -42.05 -29.97
N LEU A 17 0.16 -43.05 -29.74
CA LEU A 17 0.98 -43.14 -28.52
C LEU A 17 2.03 -42.02 -28.42
N PHE A 18 2.54 -41.53 -29.54
CA PHE A 18 3.56 -40.49 -29.58
C PHE A 18 2.98 -39.07 -29.38
N VAL A 19 1.76 -38.80 -29.85
CA VAL A 19 1.09 -37.50 -29.59
C VAL A 19 0.55 -37.35 -28.17
N ALA A 20 0.37 -38.46 -27.43
CA ALA A 20 -0.26 -38.43 -26.11
C ALA A 20 0.60 -37.83 -24.98
N SER A 21 1.89 -37.56 -25.21
CA SER A 21 2.79 -37.07 -24.17
C SER A 21 3.54 -35.80 -24.58
N VAL A 22 2.79 -34.73 -24.85
CA VAL A 22 3.34 -33.36 -24.85
C VAL A 22 2.50 -32.52 -23.91
N THR A 23 2.83 -32.57 -22.62
CA THR A 23 2.38 -31.56 -21.65
C THR A 23 3.44 -30.47 -21.59
N ALA A 24 3.38 -29.50 -22.50
CA ALA A 24 4.17 -28.28 -22.35
C ALA A 24 3.46 -27.38 -21.33
N ALA A 25 3.85 -27.48 -20.06
CA ALA A 25 3.53 -26.44 -19.08
C ALA A 25 4.39 -25.22 -19.41
N SER A 26 3.83 -24.24 -20.13
CA SER A 26 4.50 -22.95 -20.28
C SER A 26 4.39 -22.17 -18.98
N VAL A 27 5.50 -22.06 -18.24
CA VAL A 27 5.61 -21.12 -17.13
C VAL A 27 5.85 -19.73 -17.69
N ASN A 28 4.77 -19.01 -18.02
CA ASN A 28 4.84 -17.63 -18.47
C ASN A 28 4.94 -16.71 -17.25
N ALA A 29 6.12 -16.65 -16.61
CA ALA A 29 6.36 -15.75 -15.49
C ALA A 29 6.43 -14.30 -15.99
N VAL A 30 5.41 -13.50 -15.65
CA VAL A 30 5.38 -12.06 -15.89
C VAL A 30 5.92 -11.34 -14.65
N PRO A 31 6.72 -10.26 -14.81
CA PRO A 31 7.19 -9.48 -13.68
C PRO A 31 6.00 -8.79 -12.97
N ILE A 32 5.88 -9.02 -11.66
CA ILE A 32 4.98 -8.28 -10.77
C ILE A 32 5.81 -7.28 -9.96
N ALA A 33 5.45 -6.00 -10.04
CA ALA A 33 6.02 -4.94 -9.21
C ALA A 33 4.96 -4.46 -8.23
N GLN A 34 5.29 -4.41 -6.94
CA GLN A 34 4.46 -3.80 -5.92
C GLN A 34 5.26 -2.66 -5.28
N ALA A 35 4.95 -1.42 -5.66
CA ALA A 35 5.46 -0.27 -4.94
C ALA A 35 4.74 -0.17 -3.58
N SER A 36 5.52 -0.04 -2.50
CA SER A 36 4.99 0.20 -1.16
C SER A 36 5.55 1.53 -0.67
N ILE A 37 4.80 2.62 -0.86
CA ILE A 37 5.12 3.90 -0.23
C ILE A 37 4.34 3.90 1.09
N LYS A 38 5.02 3.50 2.17
CA LYS A 38 4.33 3.12 3.42
C LYS A 38 4.26 4.26 4.43
N SER A 39 5.09 5.30 4.33
CA SER A 39 5.02 6.40 5.30
C SER A 39 5.46 7.72 4.71
N PHE A 40 4.86 8.80 5.21
CA PHE A 40 5.29 10.16 4.94
C PHE A 40 5.38 10.95 6.25
N THR A 41 6.31 11.90 6.31
CA THR A 41 6.61 12.68 7.51
C THR A 41 6.28 14.14 7.25
N VAL A 42 5.60 14.77 8.20
CA VAL A 42 5.21 16.17 8.16
C VAL A 42 5.84 16.90 9.34
N ASN A 43 6.45 18.04 9.06
CA ASN A 43 6.97 18.96 10.08
C ASN A 43 5.90 20.02 10.33
N PHE A 44 5.38 20.08 11.55
CA PHE A 44 4.40 21.08 11.94
C PHE A 44 5.09 22.25 12.65
N SER A 45 4.49 23.43 12.49
CA SER A 45 4.90 24.64 13.19
C SER A 45 3.67 25.32 13.78
N SER A 46 3.79 25.82 15.01
CA SER A 46 2.78 26.66 15.64
C SER A 46 3.40 27.93 16.22
N GLU A 47 2.58 28.97 16.33
CA GLU A 47 2.92 30.20 17.03
C GLU A 47 2.13 30.26 18.34
N GLY A 48 2.76 30.75 19.40
CA GLY A 48 2.14 30.96 20.70
C GLY A 48 3.05 31.80 21.60
N SER A 49 2.50 32.36 22.66
CA SER A 49 3.27 33.13 23.63
C SER A 49 4.06 32.21 24.58
N GLN A 50 4.97 32.79 25.36
CA GLN A 50 5.70 32.04 26.38
C GLN A 50 4.75 31.45 27.43
N GLY A 51 4.78 30.12 27.57
CA GLY A 51 3.91 29.39 28.49
C GLY A 51 2.62 28.86 27.85
N SER A 52 2.45 29.05 26.54
CA SER A 52 1.35 28.43 25.79
C SER A 52 1.40 26.90 25.88
N LYS A 53 0.22 26.28 25.95
CA LYS A 53 0.04 24.83 25.89
C LYS A 53 -0.49 24.46 24.50
N TYR A 54 -0.03 23.33 24.01
CA TYR A 54 -0.37 22.83 22.67
C TYR A 54 -1.00 21.45 22.79
N LEU A 55 -2.02 21.20 22.00
CA LEU A 55 -2.58 19.87 21.77
C LEU A 55 -2.80 19.68 20.28
N TRP A 56 -2.03 18.76 19.71
CA TRP A 56 -2.18 18.31 18.33
C TRP A 56 -2.95 16.99 18.30
N ASP A 57 -3.95 16.90 17.42
CA ASP A 57 -4.55 15.64 16.96
C ASP A 57 -4.23 15.49 15.48
N PHE A 58 -3.50 14.45 15.11
CA PHE A 58 -3.05 14.25 13.72
C PHE A 58 -4.11 13.56 12.83
N GLY A 59 -5.28 13.22 13.37
CA GLY A 59 -6.35 12.55 12.61
C GLY A 59 -6.09 11.07 12.33
N ASP A 60 -4.94 10.52 12.76
CA ASP A 60 -4.59 9.10 12.67
C ASP A 60 -4.73 8.36 14.01
N GLY A 61 -5.29 9.03 15.01
CA GLY A 61 -5.46 8.53 16.38
C GLY A 61 -4.26 8.78 17.30
N THR A 62 -3.24 9.52 16.84
CA THR A 62 -2.11 9.94 17.66
C THR A 62 -2.11 11.45 17.92
N THR A 63 -1.45 11.86 19.00
CA THR A 63 -1.45 13.25 19.49
C THR A 63 -0.06 13.72 19.91
N SER A 64 0.15 15.03 20.00
CA SER A 64 1.38 15.62 20.57
C SER A 64 1.08 16.88 21.39
N THR A 65 1.95 17.19 22.36
CA THR A 65 1.94 18.45 23.12
C THR A 65 3.17 19.32 22.85
N GLU A 66 4.01 18.92 21.90
CA GLU A 66 5.14 19.73 21.47
C GLU A 66 4.63 20.94 20.65
N PRO A 67 5.28 22.11 20.74
CA PRO A 67 4.91 23.27 19.93
C PRO A 67 5.11 23.01 18.43
N ASN A 68 6.19 22.33 18.05
CA ASN A 68 6.55 22.08 16.64
C ASN A 68 6.88 20.59 16.43
N PRO A 69 5.86 19.70 16.43
CA PRO A 69 6.11 18.27 16.33
C PRO A 69 6.50 17.86 14.91
N ILE A 70 7.27 16.77 14.82
CA ILE A 70 7.48 16.01 13.59
C ILE A 70 6.64 14.75 13.70
N HIS A 71 5.67 14.58 12.79
CA HIS A 71 4.79 13.41 12.79
C HIS A 71 5.00 12.54 11.55
N THR A 72 4.91 11.22 11.72
CA THR A 72 5.05 10.25 10.62
C THR A 72 3.81 9.39 10.51
N TYR A 73 3.11 9.53 9.38
CA TYR A 73 1.95 8.74 9.04
C TYR A 73 2.38 7.39 8.46
N ASN A 74 1.89 6.29 9.03
CA ASN A 74 2.25 4.92 8.65
C ASN A 74 1.50 4.38 7.42
N LYS A 75 0.59 5.19 6.86
CA LYS A 75 -0.16 4.92 5.64
C LYS A 75 -0.44 6.24 4.95
N CYS A 76 -0.52 6.17 3.64
CA CYS A 76 -1.02 7.29 2.87
C CYS A 76 -2.55 7.36 2.95
N GLY A 77 -3.12 8.57 3.01
CA GLY A 77 -4.54 8.82 3.15
C GLY A 77 -4.82 10.29 3.42
N ASP A 78 -6.10 10.59 3.64
CA ASP A 78 -6.57 11.92 4.01
C ASP A 78 -6.66 12.04 5.53
N TYR A 79 -6.05 13.09 6.08
CA TYR A 79 -5.97 13.37 7.51
C TYR A 79 -6.35 14.82 7.79
N THR A 80 -7.29 15.03 8.71
CA THR A 80 -7.60 16.37 9.25
C THR A 80 -6.85 16.54 10.57
N VAL A 81 -5.85 17.42 10.56
CA VAL A 81 -5.03 17.73 11.73
C VAL A 81 -5.66 18.88 12.48
N HIS A 82 -5.84 18.73 13.79
CA HIS A 82 -6.35 19.76 14.68
C HIS A 82 -5.23 20.24 15.61
N LEU A 83 -5.13 21.55 15.79
CA LEU A 83 -4.28 22.19 16.76
C LEU A 83 -5.13 23.03 17.71
N GLU A 84 -5.02 22.76 19.00
CA GLU A 84 -5.50 23.62 20.07
C GLU A 84 -4.31 24.30 20.76
N VAL A 85 -4.30 25.63 20.79
CA VAL A 85 -3.31 26.43 21.54
C VAL A 85 -4.03 27.16 22.66
N THR A 86 -3.58 26.95 23.90
CA THR A 86 -4.09 27.70 25.06
C THR A 86 -2.99 28.61 25.62
N ASP A 87 -3.21 29.92 25.55
CA ASP A 87 -2.31 30.90 26.16
C ASP A 87 -2.56 31.00 27.69
N SER A 88 -1.57 31.50 28.42
CA SER A 88 -1.61 31.89 29.85
C SER A 88 -2.81 32.74 30.27
N GLY A 89 -3.51 33.38 29.32
CA GLY A 89 -4.76 34.10 29.53
C GLY A 89 -6.05 33.27 29.37
N GLU A 90 -5.95 31.94 29.28
CA GLU A 90 -7.05 31.00 29.00
C GLU A 90 -7.76 31.26 27.66
N VAL A 91 -7.06 31.93 26.73
CA VAL A 91 -7.53 32.08 25.35
C VAL A 91 -7.13 30.84 24.59
N THR A 92 -8.12 30.13 24.08
CA THR A 92 -7.95 28.94 23.24
C THR A 92 -8.16 29.32 21.78
N ASP A 93 -7.19 28.97 20.94
CA ASP A 93 -7.33 29.01 19.48
C ASP A 93 -7.35 27.59 18.93
N ASN A 94 -8.27 27.32 17.99
CA ASN A 94 -8.48 26.02 17.37
C ASN A 94 -8.30 26.16 15.87
N ASN A 95 -7.32 25.46 15.32
CA ASN A 95 -6.98 25.50 13.91
C ASN A 95 -6.97 24.10 13.33
N GLU A 96 -7.32 23.99 12.05
CA GLU A 96 -7.35 22.73 11.32
C GLU A 96 -6.57 22.85 10.01
N VAL A 97 -5.92 21.74 9.61
CA VAL A 97 -5.29 21.61 8.30
C VAL A 97 -5.49 20.21 7.75
N ASP A 98 -5.96 20.12 6.51
CA ASP A 98 -6.12 18.86 5.81
C ASP A 98 -4.82 18.48 5.07
N ILE A 99 -4.45 17.22 5.20
CA ILE A 99 -3.28 16.63 4.55
C ILE A 99 -3.75 15.45 3.73
N SER A 100 -3.34 15.41 2.46
CA SER A 100 -3.60 14.31 1.55
C SER A 100 -2.30 13.92 0.86
N CYS A 101 -2.14 12.63 0.67
CA CYS A 101 -1.18 12.03 -0.23
C CYS A 101 -1.92 11.00 -1.11
#